data_AF-A0A1L0CQ48-F1
#
_entry.id   AF-A0A1L0CQ48-F1
#
_cell.length_a   1.000
_cell.length_b   1.000
_cell.length_c   1.000
_cell.angle_alpha   90.00
_cell.angle_beta   90.00
_cell.angle_gamma   90.00
#
_symmetry.space_group_name_H-M   'P 1'
#
loop_
_entity.id
_entity.type
_entity.pdbx_description
1 polymer ?
#
loop_
_entity_poly.entity_id
_entity_poly.type
_entity_poly.pdbx_seq_one_letter_code
_entity_poly.pdbx_strand_id
1 'polypeptide(L)'
;MKFILTVFICTMLFGCATDSLYIQLTPNEDSSEIFKNNPETIYILPKPFNVKDVVFSSYNNKVSDSTYERLFWRFEGNLLIVERHTDNGVAGSSAIYEVEISTSPNTNRVTFMPTLVKKHQDGLILPYAVPQLDINSFLETTYYERRFEVDSKYKPEAIEGNLKRKFNNTQSFMLDNAKVSFSTEVYPYRDGSKSVFEVHMVTNKIDSEPINIEALYKQVELKLISVVNA
;
A
#
# COMPACT_ATOMS: atom_id res chain seq x y z
N MET A 1 17.34 64.34 -36.70
CA MET A 1 17.76 63.37 -35.67
C MET A 1 16.58 63.10 -34.74
N LYS A 2 15.82 62.02 -35.00
CA LYS A 2 14.84 61.36 -34.11
C LYS A 2 14.47 60.05 -34.81
N PHE A 3 15.09 58.95 -34.41
CA PHE A 3 14.78 57.61 -34.92
C PHE A 3 13.59 57.05 -34.14
N ILE A 4 12.57 56.62 -34.88
CA ILE A 4 11.38 55.93 -34.37
C ILE A 4 11.77 54.47 -34.17
N LEU A 5 11.66 53.97 -32.93
CA LEU A 5 11.88 52.57 -32.58
C LEU A 5 10.52 51.85 -32.65
N THR A 6 10.31 51.05 -33.69
CA THR A 6 9.16 50.16 -33.81
C THR A 6 9.49 48.85 -33.10
N VAL A 7 8.85 48.60 -31.96
CA VAL A 7 8.96 47.33 -31.23
C VAL A 7 7.96 46.34 -31.85
N PHE A 8 8.49 45.31 -32.49
CA PHE A 8 7.74 44.16 -33.02
C PHE A 8 7.46 43.20 -31.85
N ILE A 9 6.25 43.22 -31.30
CA ILE A 9 5.82 42.22 -30.30
C ILE A 9 5.34 40.99 -31.05
N CYS A 10 6.21 40.00 -31.16
CA CYS A 10 5.86 38.66 -31.64
C CYS A 10 5.20 37.89 -30.49
N THR A 11 3.89 38.00 -30.33
CA THR A 11 3.12 37.12 -29.46
C THR A 11 3.10 35.72 -30.08
N MET A 12 3.96 34.82 -29.60
CA MET A 12 3.80 33.40 -29.88
C MET A 12 2.55 32.91 -29.16
N LEU A 13 1.51 32.63 -29.94
CA LEU A 13 0.38 31.83 -29.51
C LEU A 13 0.92 30.41 -29.24
N PHE A 14 1.12 30.08 -27.97
CA PHE A 14 1.23 28.69 -27.55
C PHE A 14 -0.14 28.04 -27.82
N GLY A 15 -0.25 27.37 -28.97
CA GLY A 15 -1.32 26.41 -29.19
C GLY A 15 -1.14 25.30 -28.17
N CYS A 16 -2.14 25.10 -27.30
CA CYS A 16 -2.29 23.82 -26.63
C CYS A 16 -2.34 22.77 -27.73
N ALA A 17 -1.30 21.93 -27.82
CA ALA A 17 -1.41 20.67 -28.51
C ALA A 17 -2.53 19.92 -27.78
N THR A 18 -3.70 19.85 -28.40
CA THR A 18 -4.73 18.91 -28.00
C THR A 18 -4.15 17.55 -28.27
N ASP A 19 -3.65 16.88 -27.23
CA ASP A 19 -3.53 15.42 -27.26
C ASP A 19 -4.88 14.92 -27.76
N SER A 20 -4.87 14.30 -28.94
CA SER A 20 -6.07 13.78 -29.56
C SER A 20 -6.72 12.83 -28.56
N LEU A 21 -7.90 13.19 -28.06
CA LEU A 21 -8.74 12.29 -27.27
C LEU A 21 -8.93 11.03 -28.11
N TYR A 22 -8.21 9.97 -27.76
CA TYR A 22 -8.38 8.67 -28.36
C TYR A 22 -9.72 8.13 -27.86
N ILE A 23 -10.79 8.49 -28.55
CA ILE A 23 -12.14 8.02 -28.23
C ILE A 23 -12.23 6.59 -28.75
N GLN A 24 -12.16 5.63 -27.83
CA GLN A 24 -12.41 4.23 -28.13
C GLN A 24 -13.93 4.04 -28.35
N LEU A 25 -14.32 3.61 -29.54
CA LEU A 25 -15.74 3.43 -29.90
C LEU A 25 -16.28 2.02 -29.60
N THR A 26 -15.40 1.02 -29.55
CA THR A 26 -15.74 -0.39 -29.31
C THR A 26 -14.76 -1.02 -28.32
N PRO A 27 -15.18 -2.03 -27.53
CA PRO A 27 -14.27 -2.76 -26.64
C PRO A 27 -13.04 -3.31 -27.39
N ASN A 28 -11.91 -3.36 -26.70
CA ASN A 28 -10.80 -4.18 -27.16
C ASN A 28 -11.12 -5.65 -26.90
N GLU A 29 -10.50 -6.54 -27.69
CA GLU A 29 -10.55 -7.96 -27.36
C GLU A 29 -9.88 -8.20 -26.01
N ASP A 30 -10.43 -9.18 -25.28
CA ASP A 30 -9.81 -9.68 -24.07
C ASP A 30 -8.36 -10.08 -24.37
N SER A 31 -7.46 -9.65 -23.51
CA SER A 31 -6.03 -9.87 -23.73
C SER A 31 -5.39 -10.48 -22.49
N SER A 32 -4.34 -11.26 -22.73
CA SER A 32 -3.53 -11.88 -21.70
C SER A 32 -2.07 -11.59 -22.01
N GLU A 33 -1.36 -11.04 -21.04
CA GLU A 33 0.04 -10.66 -21.18
C GLU A 33 0.86 -11.32 -20.06
N ILE A 34 1.84 -12.14 -20.48
CA ILE A 34 2.80 -12.74 -19.56
C ILE A 34 3.86 -11.70 -19.23
N PHE A 35 4.12 -11.50 -17.95
CA PHE A 35 5.19 -10.63 -17.49
C PHE A 35 6.55 -11.30 -17.77
N LYS A 36 7.32 -10.75 -18.71
CA LYS A 36 8.56 -11.39 -19.19
C LYS A 36 9.80 -11.08 -18.37
N ASN A 37 9.80 -10.09 -17.46
CA ASN A 37 10.95 -9.69 -16.62
C ASN A 37 10.51 -8.82 -15.43
N ASN A 38 9.55 -9.28 -14.62
CA ASN A 38 9.06 -8.45 -13.53
C ASN A 38 9.95 -8.50 -12.29
N PRO A 39 10.06 -7.38 -11.55
CA PRO A 39 10.76 -7.38 -10.27
C PRO A 39 10.02 -8.28 -9.27
N GLU A 40 10.78 -9.09 -8.56
CA GLU A 40 10.28 -9.88 -7.44
C GLU A 40 10.15 -8.97 -6.22
N THR A 41 9.04 -9.08 -5.49
CA THR A 41 8.90 -8.45 -4.19
C THR A 41 9.14 -9.48 -3.10
N ILE A 42 10.15 -9.24 -2.27
CA ILE A 42 10.58 -10.20 -1.24
C ILE A 42 10.28 -9.63 0.14
N TYR A 43 9.65 -10.42 0.99
CA TYR A 43 9.42 -10.12 2.40
C TYR A 43 10.18 -11.07 3.31
N ILE A 44 10.68 -10.54 4.43
CA ILE A 44 11.19 -11.33 5.56
C ILE A 44 10.21 -11.17 6.73
N LEU A 45 9.51 -12.25 7.06
CA LEU A 45 8.43 -12.24 8.06
C LEU A 45 8.96 -12.63 9.45
N PRO A 46 8.35 -12.13 10.53
CA PRO A 46 8.65 -12.60 11.88
C PRO A 46 8.16 -14.04 12.08
N LYS A 47 8.56 -14.65 13.20
CA LYS A 47 8.02 -15.93 13.65
C LYS A 47 6.78 -15.72 14.54
N PRO A 48 5.76 -16.61 14.49
CA PRO A 48 5.65 -17.76 13.59
C PRO A 48 5.45 -17.33 12.12
N PHE A 49 6.13 -18.01 11.20
CA PHE A 49 6.08 -17.66 9.77
C PHE A 49 4.70 -17.99 9.19
N ASN A 50 4.00 -16.97 8.69
CA ASN A 50 2.72 -17.13 8.01
C ASN A 50 2.58 -16.13 6.87
N VAL A 51 2.43 -16.63 5.64
CA VAL A 51 2.31 -15.77 4.46
C VAL A 51 1.05 -14.90 4.48
N LYS A 52 0.01 -15.35 5.18
CA LYS A 52 -1.26 -14.63 5.30
C LYS A 52 -1.16 -13.37 6.17
N ASP A 53 -0.05 -13.19 6.87
CA ASP A 53 0.21 -11.97 7.64
C ASP A 53 0.61 -10.79 6.72
N VAL A 54 0.94 -11.06 5.46
CA VAL A 54 1.15 -10.02 4.44
C VAL A 54 -0.20 -9.61 3.86
N VAL A 55 -0.68 -8.45 4.29
CA VAL A 55 -2.00 -7.91 3.88
C VAL A 55 -1.78 -6.76 2.91
N PHE A 56 -2.61 -6.65 1.88
CA PHE A 56 -2.53 -5.59 0.88
C PHE A 56 -3.75 -4.67 0.92
N SER A 57 -3.64 -3.50 0.28
CA SER A 57 -4.78 -2.57 0.19
C SER A 57 -5.95 -3.18 -0.60
N SER A 58 -7.17 -2.85 -0.19
CA SER A 58 -8.40 -3.17 -0.92
C SER A 58 -9.37 -2.01 -0.78
N TYR A 59 -10.18 -1.73 -1.80
CA TYR A 59 -11.19 -0.69 -1.73
C TYR A 59 -12.37 -0.97 -2.65
N ASN A 60 -13.48 -0.28 -2.36
CA ASN A 60 -14.69 -0.26 -3.17
C ASN A 60 -15.26 1.16 -3.10
N ASN A 61 -14.83 2.01 -4.04
CA ASN A 61 -15.11 3.43 -4.04
C ASN A 61 -16.13 3.75 -5.12
N LYS A 62 -17.17 4.50 -4.78
CA LYS A 62 -18.09 5.09 -5.76
C LYS A 62 -17.45 6.35 -6.33
N VAL A 63 -17.21 6.39 -7.63
CA VAL A 63 -16.53 7.52 -8.31
C VAL A 63 -17.50 8.40 -9.10
N SER A 64 -18.69 7.90 -9.43
CA SER A 64 -19.78 8.66 -10.03
C SER A 64 -21.13 8.11 -9.56
N ASP A 65 -22.25 8.69 -10.00
CA ASP A 65 -23.60 8.25 -9.63
C ASP A 65 -23.86 6.77 -9.88
N SER A 66 -23.22 6.18 -10.89
CA SER A 66 -23.38 4.78 -11.28
C SER A 66 -22.08 3.99 -11.35
N THR A 67 -20.90 4.61 -11.26
CA THR A 67 -19.61 3.93 -11.44
C THR A 67 -18.88 3.68 -10.12
N TYR A 68 -18.33 2.47 -10.01
CA TYR A 68 -17.49 2.03 -8.91
C TYR A 68 -16.09 1.70 -9.41
N GLU A 69 -15.11 2.01 -8.58
CA GLU A 69 -13.75 1.56 -8.70
C GLU A 69 -13.43 0.63 -7.54
N ARG A 70 -13.01 -0.60 -7.86
CA ARG A 70 -12.76 -1.63 -6.85
C ARG A 70 -11.38 -2.26 -7.03
N LEU A 71 -10.75 -2.59 -5.92
CA LEU A 71 -9.51 -3.35 -5.83
C LEU A 71 -9.68 -4.45 -4.79
N PHE A 72 -9.52 -5.69 -5.24
CA PHE A 72 -9.62 -6.88 -4.41
C PHE A 72 -8.38 -7.73 -4.57
N TRP A 73 -8.10 -8.54 -3.56
CA TRP A 73 -7.08 -9.56 -3.65
C TRP A 73 -7.44 -10.76 -2.80
N ARG A 74 -6.90 -11.93 -3.15
CA ARG A 74 -7.07 -13.16 -2.39
C ARG A 74 -5.94 -14.15 -2.65
N PHE A 75 -5.67 -14.98 -1.65
CA PHE A 75 -4.78 -16.12 -1.79
C PHE A 75 -5.52 -17.33 -2.35
N GLU A 76 -4.99 -17.91 -3.44
CA GLU A 76 -5.44 -19.15 -4.05
C GLU A 76 -4.27 -20.13 -4.13
N GLY A 77 -4.06 -20.92 -3.07
CA GLY A 77 -2.90 -21.82 -2.99
C GLY A 77 -1.58 -21.05 -3.00
N ASN A 78 -0.78 -21.26 -4.05
CA ASN A 78 0.50 -20.55 -4.26
C ASN A 78 0.35 -19.32 -5.15
N LEU A 79 -0.88 -18.84 -5.38
CA LEU A 79 -1.14 -17.62 -6.13
C LEU A 79 -1.75 -16.55 -5.21
N LEU A 80 -1.36 -15.31 -5.45
CA LEU A 80 -2.10 -14.13 -5.04
C LEU A 80 -2.80 -13.60 -6.29
N ILE A 81 -4.12 -13.60 -6.27
CA ILE A 81 -4.94 -13.02 -7.33
C ILE A 81 -5.29 -11.60 -6.92
N VAL A 82 -4.97 -10.62 -7.77
CA VAL A 82 -5.28 -9.21 -7.56
C VAL A 82 -6.18 -8.74 -8.68
N GLU A 83 -7.34 -8.18 -8.34
CA GLU A 83 -8.33 -7.76 -9.32
C GLU A 83 -8.65 -6.28 -9.16
N ARG A 84 -8.47 -5.55 -10.25
CA ARG A 84 -8.86 -4.15 -10.36
C ARG A 84 -10.05 -4.05 -11.30
N HIS A 85 -11.14 -3.45 -10.83
CA HIS A 85 -12.39 -3.31 -11.58
C HIS A 85 -12.83 -1.86 -11.67
N THR A 86 -13.39 -1.49 -12.81
CA THR A 86 -14.20 -0.28 -12.99
C THR A 86 -15.52 -0.69 -13.62
N ASP A 87 -16.61 -0.60 -12.87
CA ASP A 87 -17.92 -1.14 -13.29
C ASP A 87 -19.09 -0.29 -12.79
N ASN A 88 -20.26 -0.47 -13.39
CA ASN A 88 -21.53 0.10 -12.90
C ASN A 88 -22.52 -0.96 -12.39
N GLY A 89 -22.04 -2.18 -12.11
CA GLY A 89 -22.86 -3.34 -11.75
C GLY A 89 -23.56 -4.04 -12.92
N VAL A 90 -23.49 -3.51 -14.15
CA VAL A 90 -24.05 -4.16 -15.36
C VAL A 90 -22.97 -4.40 -16.41
N ALA A 91 -22.14 -3.39 -16.68
CA ALA A 91 -20.98 -3.46 -17.57
C ALA A 91 -19.77 -2.85 -16.88
N GLY A 92 -18.58 -3.17 -17.36
CA GLY A 92 -17.36 -2.66 -16.77
C GLY A 92 -16.10 -3.07 -17.51
N SER A 93 -14.98 -2.97 -16.82
CA SER A 93 -13.69 -3.44 -17.30
C SER A 93 -12.85 -3.86 -16.12
N SER A 94 -11.92 -4.77 -16.35
CA SER A 94 -11.09 -5.31 -15.29
C SER A 94 -9.68 -5.64 -15.75
N ALA A 95 -8.76 -5.62 -14.79
CA ALA A 95 -7.42 -6.16 -14.90
C ALA A 95 -7.19 -7.13 -13.74
N ILE A 96 -6.95 -8.39 -14.07
CA ILE A 96 -6.71 -9.48 -13.12
C ILE A 96 -5.24 -9.88 -13.23
N TYR A 97 -4.52 -9.75 -12.13
CA TYR A 97 -3.11 -10.10 -12.01
C TYR A 97 -2.98 -11.41 -11.24
N GLU A 98 -2.22 -12.33 -11.81
CA GLU A 98 -1.79 -13.55 -11.12
C GLU A 98 -0.35 -13.34 -10.64
N VAL A 99 -0.14 -13.53 -9.35
CA VAL A 99 1.16 -13.36 -8.69
C VAL A 99 1.54 -14.68 -8.04
N GLU A 100 2.63 -15.28 -8.49
CA GLU A 100 3.16 -16.51 -7.91
C GLU A 100 3.81 -16.24 -6.55
N ILE A 101 3.57 -17.13 -5.60
CA ILE A 101 4.07 -17.07 -4.25
C ILE A 101 5.05 -18.21 -4.02
N SER A 102 6.30 -17.86 -3.73
CA SER A 102 7.31 -18.80 -3.28
C SER A 102 7.64 -18.54 -1.81
N THR A 103 7.59 -19.58 -0.98
CA THR A 103 7.90 -19.48 0.45
C THR A 103 9.15 -20.28 0.79
N SER A 104 9.96 -19.71 1.68
CA SER A 104 11.15 -20.33 2.25
C SER A 104 11.09 -20.19 3.77
N PRO A 105 10.35 -21.08 4.47
CA PRO A 105 10.12 -20.98 5.91
C PRO A 105 11.41 -20.99 6.74
N ASN A 106 12.45 -21.70 6.30
CA ASN A 106 13.74 -21.76 7.00
C ASN A 106 14.43 -20.40 7.14
N THR A 107 14.22 -19.52 6.16
CA THR A 107 14.75 -18.14 6.15
C THR A 107 13.68 -17.11 6.45
N ASN A 108 12.46 -17.55 6.84
CA ASN A 108 11.26 -16.72 6.97
C ASN A 108 10.98 -15.82 5.74
N ARG A 109 11.29 -16.28 4.53
CA ARG A 109 11.14 -15.47 3.31
C ARG A 109 9.87 -15.84 2.55
N VAL A 110 9.17 -14.85 2.03
CA VAL A 110 8.17 -15.01 0.96
C VAL A 110 8.54 -14.11 -0.21
N THR A 111 8.38 -14.63 -1.42
CA THR A 111 8.61 -13.91 -2.67
C THR A 111 7.30 -13.89 -3.46
N PHE A 112 6.93 -12.70 -3.93
CA PHE A 112 5.79 -12.46 -4.81
C PHE A 112 6.32 -12.09 -6.19
N MET A 113 5.88 -12.84 -7.21
CA MET A 113 6.32 -12.66 -8.59
C MET A 113 5.10 -12.54 -9.50
N PRO A 114 4.76 -11.34 -10.01
CA PRO A 114 3.68 -11.20 -10.97
C PRO A 114 4.02 -11.96 -12.26
N THR A 115 3.13 -12.86 -12.70
CA THR A 115 3.37 -13.75 -13.84
C THR A 115 2.45 -13.47 -15.03
N LEU A 116 1.20 -13.09 -14.77
CA LEU A 116 0.19 -12.87 -15.80
C LEU A 116 -0.71 -11.68 -15.46
N VAL A 117 -1.09 -10.91 -16.49
CA VAL A 117 -2.24 -10.00 -16.42
C VAL A 117 -3.25 -10.35 -17.50
N LYS A 118 -4.51 -10.50 -17.09
CA LYS A 118 -5.68 -10.67 -17.94
C LYS A 118 -6.48 -9.39 -17.93
N LYS A 119 -6.80 -8.84 -19.09
CA LYS A 119 -7.56 -7.60 -19.25
C LYS A 119 -8.87 -7.91 -19.96
N HIS A 120 -9.94 -7.35 -19.43
CA HIS A 120 -11.28 -7.51 -19.96
C HIS A 120 -11.98 -6.15 -20.04
N GLN A 121 -12.82 -5.97 -21.06
CA GLN A 121 -13.50 -4.72 -21.33
C GLN A 121 -14.89 -4.96 -21.92
N ASP A 122 -15.91 -4.39 -21.28
CA ASP A 122 -17.31 -4.41 -21.72
C ASP A 122 -17.83 -3.00 -22.07
N GLY A 123 -18.93 -2.99 -22.84
CA GLY A 123 -19.69 -1.80 -23.23
C GLY A 123 -19.70 -1.58 -24.74
N LEU A 124 -20.87 -1.65 -25.36
CA LEU A 124 -21.01 -1.63 -26.83
C LEU A 124 -20.47 -0.33 -27.48
N ILE A 125 -20.74 0.82 -26.86
CA ILE A 125 -20.33 2.15 -27.34
C ILE A 125 -19.71 2.88 -26.15
N LEU A 126 -18.50 3.45 -26.34
CA LEU A 126 -17.70 4.07 -25.29
C LEU A 126 -17.45 3.10 -24.11
N PRO A 127 -16.73 1.99 -24.35
CA PRO A 127 -16.47 0.99 -23.32
C PRO A 127 -15.69 1.58 -22.14
N TYR A 128 -15.83 0.95 -20.97
CA TYR A 128 -15.06 1.34 -19.78
C TYR A 128 -13.58 1.14 -20.03
N ALA A 129 -12.75 2.16 -19.81
CA ALA A 129 -11.31 2.00 -19.96
C ALA A 129 -10.79 0.97 -18.94
N VAL A 130 -9.99 0.00 -19.43
CA VAL A 130 -9.37 -1.02 -18.57
C VAL A 130 -8.56 -0.31 -17.48
N PRO A 131 -8.83 -0.59 -16.20
CA PRO A 131 -8.19 0.12 -15.13
C PRO A 131 -6.71 -0.27 -15.03
N GLN A 132 -5.86 0.72 -14.77
CA GLN A 132 -4.44 0.52 -14.58
C GLN A 132 -4.13 0.26 -13.10
N LEU A 133 -3.16 -0.63 -12.85
CA LEU A 133 -2.60 -0.88 -11.53
C LEU A 133 -1.10 -1.10 -11.71
N ASP A 134 -0.29 -0.33 -10.97
CA ASP A 134 1.11 -0.67 -10.78
C ASP A 134 1.20 -1.83 -9.79
N ILE A 135 1.27 -3.06 -10.32
CA ILE A 135 1.29 -4.26 -9.50
C ILE A 135 2.51 -4.32 -8.58
N ASN A 136 3.65 -3.73 -8.98
CA ASN A 136 4.86 -3.74 -8.18
C ASN A 136 4.71 -2.78 -6.99
N SER A 137 4.23 -1.56 -7.24
CA SER A 137 3.94 -0.61 -6.15
C SER A 137 2.87 -1.14 -5.20
N PHE A 138 1.88 -1.88 -5.71
CA PHE A 138 0.88 -2.57 -4.90
C PHE A 138 1.53 -3.63 -4.00
N LEU A 139 2.40 -4.47 -4.58
CA LEU A 139 3.10 -5.52 -3.84
C LEU A 139 4.12 -4.99 -2.85
N GLU A 140 4.67 -3.79 -3.01
CA GLU A 140 5.61 -3.14 -2.08
C GLU A 140 4.93 -2.50 -0.86
N THR A 141 3.61 -2.27 -0.95
CA THR A 141 2.82 -1.60 0.09
C THR A 141 2.01 -2.63 0.87
N THR A 142 2.52 -3.07 2.02
CA THR A 142 1.83 -4.01 2.89
C THR A 142 1.38 -3.38 4.20
N TYR A 143 0.32 -3.97 4.76
CA TYR A 143 -0.21 -3.71 6.08
C TYR A 143 0.16 -4.89 6.97
N TYR A 144 0.72 -4.61 8.14
CA TYR A 144 0.96 -5.63 9.15
C TYR A 144 0.44 -5.16 10.50
N GLU A 145 -0.27 -6.06 11.18
CA GLU A 145 -0.84 -5.82 12.50
C GLU A 145 -0.21 -6.75 13.52
N ARG A 146 0.20 -6.20 14.68
CA ARG A 146 0.75 -7.02 15.76
C ARG A 146 0.40 -6.46 17.11
N ARG A 147 0.10 -7.37 18.04
CA ARG A 147 -0.07 -7.06 19.46
C ARG A 147 1.13 -7.54 20.26
N PHE A 148 1.61 -6.72 21.19
CA PHE A 148 2.62 -7.11 22.17
C PHE A 148 2.43 -6.39 23.51
N GLU A 149 3.08 -6.93 24.54
CA GLU A 149 2.97 -6.43 25.92
C GLU A 149 4.33 -5.92 26.42
N VAL A 150 4.30 -4.88 27.25
CA VAL A 150 5.47 -4.31 27.91
C VAL A 150 5.19 -4.17 29.39
N ASP A 151 5.96 -4.89 30.20
CA ASP A 151 5.95 -4.71 31.65
C ASP A 151 6.79 -3.49 32.06
N SER A 152 6.32 -2.75 33.05
CA SER A 152 6.98 -1.56 33.58
C SER A 152 6.84 -1.48 35.09
N LYS A 153 7.89 -1.00 35.77
CA LYS A 153 7.85 -0.68 37.20
C LYS A 153 7.07 0.60 37.52
N TYR A 154 6.75 1.40 36.50
CA TYR A 154 6.07 2.68 36.67
C TYR A 154 4.55 2.50 36.77
N LYS A 155 3.89 3.48 37.37
CA LYS A 155 2.42 3.50 37.46
C LYS A 155 1.79 3.87 36.10
N PRO A 156 0.52 3.49 35.84
CA PRO A 156 -0.15 3.77 34.57
C PRO A 156 -0.10 5.25 34.16
N GLU A 157 -0.29 6.19 35.09
CA GLU A 157 -0.34 7.62 34.80
C GLU A 157 1.00 8.16 34.28
N ALA A 158 2.11 7.57 34.73
CA ALA A 158 3.44 7.93 34.26
C ALA A 158 3.63 7.48 32.81
N ILE A 159 3.21 6.25 32.48
CA ILE A 159 3.30 5.71 31.12
C ILE A 159 2.43 6.50 30.15
N GLU A 160 1.17 6.75 30.51
CA GLU A 160 0.26 7.57 29.71
C GLU A 160 0.83 8.96 29.48
N GLY A 161 1.41 9.57 30.52
CA GLY A 161 2.13 10.84 30.43
C GLY A 161 3.31 10.80 29.46
N ASN A 162 4.12 9.73 29.49
CA ASN A 162 5.25 9.55 28.59
C ASN A 162 4.81 9.42 27.13
N LEU A 163 3.82 8.57 26.87
CA LEU A 163 3.25 8.35 25.53
C LEU A 163 2.65 9.65 24.98
N LYS A 164 1.89 10.37 25.81
CA LYS A 164 1.30 11.67 25.44
C LYS A 164 2.36 12.70 25.08
N ARG A 165 3.44 12.81 25.88
CA ARG A 165 4.56 13.73 25.59
C ARG A 165 5.31 13.35 24.31
N LYS A 166 5.48 12.05 24.04
CA LYS A 166 6.26 11.60 22.88
C LYS A 166 5.48 11.70 21.57
N PHE A 167 4.18 11.43 21.59
CA PHE A 167 3.37 11.24 20.38
C PHE A 167 2.21 12.24 20.23
N ASN A 168 2.07 13.22 21.11
CA ASN A 168 1.10 14.32 21.00
C ASN A 168 -0.33 13.87 20.66
N ASN A 169 -0.80 12.78 21.28
CA ASN A 169 -2.10 12.11 21.04
C ASN A 169 -2.32 11.49 19.65
N THR A 170 -1.34 11.56 18.73
CA THR A 170 -1.48 10.96 17.39
C THR A 170 -1.20 9.46 17.38
N GLN A 171 -0.57 8.94 18.44
CA GLN A 171 -0.12 7.54 18.60
C GLN A 171 0.44 6.95 17.29
N SER A 172 1.29 7.72 16.64
CA SER A 172 1.91 7.34 15.38
C SER A 172 3.30 7.93 15.26
N PHE A 173 4.12 7.30 14.44
CA PHE A 173 5.44 7.78 14.08
C PHE A 173 5.89 7.18 12.74
N MET A 174 6.90 7.79 12.15
CA MET A 174 7.57 7.28 10.96
C MET A 174 8.84 6.52 11.35
N LEU A 175 9.08 5.44 10.62
CA LEU A 175 10.38 4.83 10.38
C LEU A 175 10.78 5.14 8.93
N ASP A 176 12.04 4.88 8.55
CA ASP A 176 12.57 5.25 7.24
C ASP A 176 11.76 4.68 6.06
N ASN A 177 11.20 3.50 6.23
CA ASN A 177 10.45 2.73 5.22
C ASN A 177 9.06 2.27 5.70
N ALA A 178 8.56 2.80 6.82
CA ALA A 178 7.26 2.42 7.33
C ALA A 178 6.58 3.54 8.11
N LYS A 179 5.27 3.68 7.93
CA LYS A 179 4.42 4.44 8.83
C LYS A 179 3.86 3.50 9.89
N VAL A 180 3.97 3.92 11.15
CA VAL A 180 3.51 3.13 12.29
C VAL A 180 2.43 3.92 13.02
N SER A 181 1.28 3.30 13.21
CA SER A 181 0.22 3.75 14.12
C SER A 181 -0.01 2.69 15.17
N PHE A 182 -0.40 3.09 16.36
CA PHE A 182 -0.64 2.14 17.44
C PHE A 182 -1.75 2.62 18.38
N SER A 183 -2.39 1.67 19.06
CA SER A 183 -3.21 1.92 20.23
C SER A 183 -2.46 1.43 21.48
N THR A 184 -2.85 1.90 22.66
CA THR A 184 -2.24 1.43 23.90
C THR A 184 -3.27 1.37 25.02
N GLU A 185 -3.28 0.26 25.73
CA GLU A 185 -4.00 0.10 26.99
C GLU A 185 -3.00 -0.15 28.11
N VAL A 186 -3.16 0.53 29.25
CA VAL A 186 -2.25 0.41 30.40
C VAL A 186 -3.01 -0.13 31.61
N TYR A 187 -2.54 -1.26 32.13
CA TYR A 187 -3.17 -1.98 33.22
C TYR A 187 -2.34 -1.86 34.50
N PRO A 188 -2.94 -1.52 35.66
CA PRO A 188 -2.24 -1.46 36.93
C PRO A 188 -1.92 -2.85 37.48
N TYR A 189 -0.72 -3.03 38.04
CA TYR A 189 -0.29 -4.23 38.76
C TYR A 189 0.30 -3.86 40.12
N ARG A 190 0.44 -4.84 41.01
CA ARG A 190 0.91 -4.62 42.40
C ARG A 190 2.26 -3.89 42.46
N ASP A 191 3.18 -4.24 41.56
CA ASP A 191 4.56 -3.74 41.52
C ASP A 191 4.86 -2.93 40.24
N GLY A 192 3.84 -2.33 39.63
CA GLY A 192 4.01 -1.53 38.43
C GLY A 192 2.79 -1.52 37.53
N SER A 193 3.01 -1.66 36.23
CA SER A 193 1.94 -1.73 35.24
C SER A 193 2.38 -2.52 34.01
N LYS A 194 1.40 -2.89 33.19
CA LYS A 194 1.60 -3.55 31.91
C LYS A 194 0.92 -2.73 30.82
N SER A 195 1.65 -2.41 29.77
CA SER A 195 1.12 -1.78 28.57
C SER A 195 0.89 -2.83 27.50
N VAL A 196 -0.29 -2.81 26.88
CA VAL A 196 -0.64 -3.62 25.72
C VAL A 196 -0.68 -2.69 24.52
N PHE A 197 0.12 -2.99 23.50
CA PHE A 197 0.16 -2.24 22.25
C PHE A 197 -0.48 -3.05 21.14
N GLU A 198 -1.36 -2.42 20.37
CA GLU A 198 -1.79 -2.92 19.07
C GLU A 198 -1.16 -2.00 18.02
N VAL A 199 -0.29 -2.55 17.19
CA VAL A 199 0.49 -1.81 16.20
C VAL A 199 0.01 -2.15 14.81
N HIS A 200 -0.29 -1.11 14.04
CA HIS A 200 -0.57 -1.17 12.62
C HIS A 200 0.59 -0.51 11.87
N MET A 201 1.26 -1.27 11.02
CA MET A 201 2.38 -0.81 10.21
C MET A 201 1.98 -0.82 8.75
N VAL A 202 2.29 0.27 8.05
CA VAL A 202 2.16 0.37 6.59
C VAL A 202 3.57 0.57 6.03
N THR A 203 4.05 -0.38 5.23
CA THR A 203 5.34 -0.22 4.55
C THR A 203 5.20 0.74 3.38
N ASN A 204 6.23 1.56 3.16
CA ASN A 204 6.33 2.40 1.98
C ASN A 204 7.34 1.77 1.02
N LYS A 205 7.29 2.20 -0.25
CA LYS A 205 8.20 1.78 -1.32
C LYS A 205 9.66 1.75 -0.86
N ILE A 206 10.30 0.59 -1.00
CA ILE A 206 11.73 0.39 -0.80
C ILE A 206 12.31 -0.01 -2.15
N ASP A 207 13.15 0.85 -2.74
CA ASP A 207 13.86 0.47 -3.95
C ASP A 207 14.87 -0.64 -3.60
N SER A 208 14.68 -1.82 -4.18
CA SER A 208 15.65 -2.91 -4.34
C SER A 208 16.04 -3.78 -3.13
N GLU A 209 15.52 -3.55 -1.92
CA GLU A 209 15.79 -4.43 -0.77
C GLU A 209 14.58 -5.26 -0.33
N PRO A 210 14.79 -6.48 0.21
CA PRO A 210 13.72 -7.23 0.85
C PRO A 210 13.05 -6.42 1.96
N ILE A 211 11.72 -6.41 1.98
CA ILE A 211 10.93 -5.76 3.01
C ILE A 211 11.04 -6.59 4.29
N ASN A 212 11.92 -6.16 5.20
CA ASN A 212 12.22 -6.88 6.44
C ASN A 212 11.26 -6.49 7.57
N ILE A 213 10.09 -7.12 7.58
CA ILE A 213 9.04 -6.90 8.57
C ILE A 213 9.52 -7.25 9.98
N GLU A 214 10.28 -8.34 10.14
CA GLU A 214 10.83 -8.73 11.46
C GLU A 214 11.72 -7.63 12.06
N ALA A 215 12.62 -7.06 11.25
CA ALA A 215 13.50 -5.98 11.71
C ALA A 215 12.70 -4.71 12.04
N LEU A 216 11.69 -4.37 11.26
CA LEU A 216 10.82 -3.23 11.53
C LEU A 216 10.05 -3.39 12.84
N TYR A 217 9.51 -4.58 13.11
CA TYR A 217 8.84 -4.84 14.38
C TYR A 217 9.77 -4.67 15.57
N LYS A 218 11.00 -5.18 15.49
CA LYS A 218 11.99 -4.99 16.57
C LYS A 218 12.28 -3.51 16.82
N GLN A 219 12.38 -2.70 15.77
CA GLN A 219 12.55 -1.24 15.91
C GLN A 219 11.35 -0.58 16.59
N VAL A 220 10.13 -0.97 16.22
CA VAL A 220 8.90 -0.48 16.86
C VAL A 220 8.84 -0.86 18.34
N GLU A 221 9.07 -2.13 18.66
CA GLU A 221 9.07 -2.64 20.03
C GLU A 221 10.09 -1.88 20.89
N LEU A 222 11.34 -1.77 20.43
CA LEU A 222 12.39 -1.05 21.16
C LEU A 222 12.01 0.42 21.39
N LYS A 223 11.45 1.09 20.38
CA LYS A 223 11.03 2.49 20.50
C LYS A 223 9.90 2.64 21.51
N LEU A 224 8.87 1.79 21.48
CA LEU A 224 7.74 1.87 22.41
C LEU A 224 8.15 1.48 23.84
N ILE A 225 8.97 0.44 24.01
CA ILE A 225 9.56 0.05 25.30
C ILE A 225 10.37 1.22 25.91
N SER A 226 11.15 1.93 25.10
CA SER A 226 11.93 3.07 25.58
C SER A 226 11.06 4.21 26.11
N VAL A 227 9.87 4.41 25.55
CA VAL A 227 8.92 5.45 26.00
C VAL A 227 8.18 5.00 27.25
N VAL A 228 7.80 3.74 27.34
CA VAL A 228 7.16 3.15 28.53
C VAL A 228 8.08 3.23 29.76
N ASN A 229 9.39 3.09 29.54
CA ASN A 229 10.38 3.05 30.62
C ASN A 229 11.19 4.36 30.83
N ALA A 230 10.80 5.44 30.16
CA ALA A 230 11.39 6.78 30.31
C ALA A 230 10.96 7.48 31.62
#